data_AF-A0A662GX42-F1
#
_entry.id   AF-A0A662GX42-F1
#
_cell.length_a   1.000
_cell.length_b   1.000
_cell.length_c   1.000
_cell.angle_alpha   90.00
_cell.angle_beta   90.00
_cell.angle_gamma   90.00
#
_symmetry.space_group_name_H-M   'P 1'
#
loop_
_entity.id
_entity.type
_entity.pdbx_description
1 polymer ?
#
loop_
_entity_poly.entity_id
_entity_poly.type
_entity_poly.pdbx_seq_one_letter_code
_entity_poly.pdbx_strand_id
1 'polypeptide(L)'
;MRRRLVAILGLTATGAVLAALSLEGVMPALTSLLVGLALVTLSSDPAVEGFRGLSRRTGMSEHMAGIVSSMASNLPEAVLAVFMALSPHLREVAVLTVMLASAFNGLLLGALVIMLTYRGGRVRVPREALEHDVEVMRVTIAFSALILGAGLILNVFHGRPNLPREISAFMLASYAGYLYFVSKAAGERGRSRSSEGGRWALSLALGLAGILISAELVSSAAEFMVRELGLHVVVAATVIAFAGSIPEHFLALVSAKRGHVELGVSNLVSGVVQSVMVILPLLSAVAPLYLDGYVLYQFLAVASTLWVTKKAIVDDSALTLDEGVYIMMAHLLGIVLFDELSWLM
;
A
#
# COMPACT_ATOMS: atom_id res chain seq x y z
N MET A 1 -4.61 -18.40 -19.16
CA MET A 1 -5.90 -17.98 -18.55
C MET A 1 -6.62 -19.09 -17.79
N ARG A 2 -6.96 -20.24 -18.41
CA ARG A 2 -7.75 -21.31 -17.75
C ARG A 2 -7.06 -21.93 -16.52
N ARG A 3 -5.75 -22.19 -16.56
CA ARG A 3 -4.97 -22.70 -15.41
C ARG A 3 -4.94 -21.74 -14.22
N ARG A 4 -4.79 -20.43 -14.46
CA ARG A 4 -4.80 -19.39 -13.42
C ARG A 4 -6.16 -19.28 -12.74
N LEU A 5 -7.24 -19.32 -13.52
CA LEU A 5 -8.61 -19.34 -13.01
C LEU A 5 -8.89 -20.55 -12.12
N VAL A 6 -8.46 -21.75 -12.54
CA VAL A 6 -8.59 -22.97 -11.72
C VAL A 6 -7.78 -22.86 -10.43
N ALA A 7 -6.57 -22.29 -10.48
CA ALA A 7 -5.76 -22.07 -9.29
C ALA A 7 -6.41 -21.09 -8.30
N ILE A 8 -6.95 -19.96 -8.79
CA ILE A 8 -7.68 -19.00 -7.96
C ILE A 8 -8.87 -19.70 -7.30
N LEU A 9 -9.75 -20.32 -8.10
CA LEU A 9 -10.94 -21.00 -7.56
C LEU A 9 -10.59 -22.12 -6.56
N GLY A 10 -9.55 -22.89 -6.85
CA GLY A 10 -9.05 -23.94 -5.95
C GLY A 10 -8.55 -23.37 -4.64
N LEU A 11 -7.68 -22.35 -4.67
CA LEU A 11 -7.15 -21.71 -3.47
C LEU A 11 -8.22 -20.94 -2.69
N THR A 12 -9.18 -20.32 -3.37
CA THR A 12 -10.35 -19.70 -2.74
C THR A 12 -11.17 -20.74 -1.99
N ALA A 13 -11.44 -21.90 -2.59
CA ALA A 13 -12.18 -22.98 -1.94
C ALA A 13 -11.40 -23.59 -0.77
N THR A 14 -10.11 -23.89 -0.96
CA THR A 14 -9.23 -24.39 0.12
C THR A 14 -9.15 -23.38 1.26
N GLY A 15 -8.98 -22.10 0.94
CA GLY A 15 -8.93 -21.02 1.91
C GLY A 15 -10.23 -20.87 2.69
N ALA A 16 -11.38 -20.93 2.01
CA ALA A 16 -12.68 -20.90 2.68
C ALA A 16 -12.88 -22.10 3.63
N VAL A 17 -12.41 -23.29 3.25
CA VAL A 17 -12.43 -24.47 4.12
C VAL A 17 -11.51 -24.27 5.33
N LEU A 18 -10.27 -23.79 5.13
CA LEU A 18 -9.35 -23.52 6.23
C LEU A 18 -9.92 -22.49 7.22
N ALA A 19 -10.52 -21.41 6.71
CA ALA A 19 -11.19 -20.40 7.54
C ALA A 19 -12.38 -21.00 8.31
N ALA A 20 -13.22 -21.81 7.65
CA ALA A 20 -14.40 -22.42 8.28
C ALA A 20 -14.04 -23.46 9.34
N LEU A 21 -12.94 -24.20 9.18
CA LEU A 21 -12.54 -25.25 10.11
C LEU A 21 -11.92 -24.73 11.41
N SER A 22 -11.54 -23.43 11.47
CA SER A 22 -10.98 -22.79 12.68
C SER A 22 -9.91 -23.65 13.38
N LEU A 23 -9.01 -24.27 12.59
CA LEU A 23 -8.02 -25.20 13.11
C LEU A 23 -6.95 -24.44 13.91
N GLU A 24 -6.81 -24.79 15.18
CA GLU A 24 -5.79 -24.21 16.05
C GLU A 24 -4.46 -24.96 15.95
N GLY A 25 -3.36 -24.22 15.99
CA GLY A 25 -2.00 -24.76 16.02
C GLY A 25 -1.06 -24.17 14.97
N VAL A 26 0.24 -24.44 15.15
CA VAL A 26 1.31 -23.85 14.32
C VAL A 26 1.20 -24.25 12.86
N MET A 27 0.97 -25.53 12.56
CA MET A 27 0.89 -26.02 11.18
C MET A 27 -0.32 -25.46 10.42
N PRO A 28 -1.54 -25.45 10.99
CA PRO A 28 -2.67 -24.72 10.40
C PRO A 28 -2.38 -23.23 10.19
N ALA A 29 -1.83 -22.52 11.18
CA ALA A 29 -1.53 -21.09 11.06
C ALA A 29 -0.52 -20.79 9.93
N LEU A 30 0.57 -21.57 9.84
CA LEU A 30 1.54 -21.46 8.74
C LEU A 30 0.90 -21.77 7.38
N THR A 31 0.04 -22.78 7.33
CA THR A 31 -0.68 -23.13 6.09
C THR A 31 -1.62 -22.02 5.66
N SER A 32 -2.40 -21.47 6.59
CA SER A 32 -3.31 -20.34 6.35
C SER A 32 -2.54 -19.10 5.88
N LEU A 33 -1.40 -18.79 6.51
CA LEU A 33 -0.54 -17.69 6.09
C LEU A 33 -0.05 -17.89 4.64
N LEU A 34 0.52 -19.06 4.33
CA LEU A 34 1.05 -19.35 3.00
C LEU A 34 -0.04 -19.38 1.92
N VAL A 35 -1.18 -20.01 2.20
CA VAL A 35 -2.34 -20.05 1.29
C VAL A 35 -2.92 -18.65 1.10
N GLY A 36 -3.06 -17.88 2.19
CA GLY A 36 -3.51 -16.49 2.16
C GLY A 36 -2.62 -15.62 1.28
N LEU A 37 -1.30 -15.68 1.49
CA LEU A 37 -0.32 -14.94 0.68
C LEU A 37 -0.31 -15.37 -0.79
N ALA A 38 -0.44 -16.66 -1.08
CA ALA A 38 -0.57 -17.15 -2.44
C ALA A 38 -1.89 -16.67 -3.10
N LEU A 39 -2.99 -16.70 -2.35
CA LEU A 39 -4.31 -16.30 -2.83
C LEU A 39 -4.37 -14.80 -3.13
N VAL A 40 -3.83 -13.94 -2.26
CA VAL A 40 -3.79 -12.49 -2.52
C VAL A 40 -3.04 -12.19 -3.81
N THR A 41 -1.85 -12.77 -3.97
CA THR A 41 -1.01 -12.59 -5.17
C THR A 41 -1.77 -12.95 -6.45
N LEU A 42 -2.57 -14.01 -6.40
CA LEU A 42 -3.32 -14.48 -7.57
C LEU A 42 -4.58 -13.66 -7.83
N SER A 43 -5.18 -13.09 -6.78
CA SER A 43 -6.44 -12.34 -6.80
C SER A 43 -6.28 -10.85 -7.04
N SER A 44 -5.10 -10.27 -6.82
CA SER A 44 -4.83 -8.84 -7.11
C SER A 44 -5.06 -8.51 -8.59
N ASP A 45 -4.47 -9.25 -9.55
CA ASP A 45 -4.66 -8.92 -10.98
C ASP A 45 -6.12 -8.99 -11.44
N PRO A 46 -6.91 -10.05 -11.12
CA PRO A 46 -8.34 -10.07 -11.45
C PRO A 46 -9.13 -8.91 -10.84
N ALA A 47 -8.81 -8.49 -9.62
CA ALA A 47 -9.44 -7.33 -8.99
C ALA A 47 -9.12 -6.06 -9.78
N VAL A 48 -7.84 -5.81 -10.07
CA VAL A 48 -7.37 -4.65 -10.86
C VAL A 48 -8.04 -4.61 -12.24
N GLU A 49 -8.08 -5.74 -12.97
CA GLU A 49 -8.74 -5.82 -14.28
C GLU A 49 -10.26 -5.60 -14.17
N GLY A 50 -10.87 -6.13 -13.11
CA GLY A 50 -12.28 -5.91 -12.79
C GLY A 50 -12.61 -4.43 -12.58
N PHE A 51 -11.77 -3.71 -11.81
CA PHE A 51 -11.89 -2.27 -11.58
C PHE A 51 -11.66 -1.48 -12.87
N ARG A 52 -10.66 -1.84 -13.69
CA ARG A 52 -10.41 -1.20 -14.98
C ARG A 52 -11.61 -1.33 -15.92
N GLY A 53 -12.22 -2.52 -15.99
CA GLY A 53 -13.44 -2.76 -16.77
C GLY A 53 -14.65 -1.98 -16.23
N LEU A 54 -14.79 -1.88 -14.90
CA LEU A 54 -15.83 -1.05 -14.27
C LEU A 54 -15.65 0.43 -14.63
N SER A 55 -14.44 0.98 -14.51
CA SER A 55 -14.13 2.38 -14.86
C SER A 55 -14.50 2.69 -16.31
N ARG A 56 -14.12 1.83 -17.25
CA ARG A 56 -14.48 1.96 -18.67
C ARG A 56 -15.99 1.91 -18.91
N ARG A 57 -16.71 1.02 -18.21
CA ARG A 57 -18.19 0.92 -18.31
C ARG A 57 -18.89 2.17 -17.75
N THR A 58 -18.36 2.76 -16.69
CA THR A 58 -18.87 4.02 -16.12
C THR A 58 -18.52 5.25 -16.96
N GLY A 59 -17.73 5.10 -18.03
CA GLY A 59 -17.33 6.18 -18.93
C GLY A 59 -16.29 7.12 -18.33
N MET A 60 -15.51 6.64 -17.36
CA MET A 60 -14.35 7.36 -16.82
C MET A 60 -13.27 7.55 -17.90
N SER A 61 -12.47 8.62 -17.78
CA SER A 61 -11.30 8.84 -18.66
C SER A 61 -10.23 7.77 -18.44
N GLU A 62 -9.32 7.57 -19.41
CA GLU A 62 -8.20 6.62 -19.26
C GLU A 62 -7.31 6.96 -18.06
N HIS A 63 -7.10 8.26 -17.79
CA HIS A 63 -6.33 8.70 -16.62
C HIS A 63 -7.02 8.33 -15.30
N MET A 64 -8.34 8.57 -15.18
CA MET A 64 -9.12 8.15 -14.01
C MET A 64 -9.17 6.63 -13.86
N ALA A 65 -9.29 5.89 -14.97
CA ALA A 65 -9.21 4.43 -14.95
C ALA A 65 -7.83 3.94 -14.47
N GLY A 66 -6.75 4.66 -14.81
CA GLY A 66 -5.40 4.43 -14.28
C GLY A 66 -5.33 4.64 -12.76
N ILE A 67 -5.89 5.73 -12.24
CA ILE A 67 -5.93 6.00 -10.79
C ILE A 67 -6.76 4.94 -10.06
N VAL A 68 -7.95 4.61 -10.56
CA VAL A 68 -8.79 3.54 -9.97
C VAL A 68 -8.08 2.19 -10.02
N SER A 69 -7.35 1.90 -11.11
CA SER A 69 -6.52 0.70 -11.22
C SER A 69 -5.38 0.68 -10.21
N SER A 70 -4.75 1.83 -9.94
CA SER A 70 -3.72 1.95 -8.90
C SER A 70 -4.30 1.89 -7.48
N MET A 71 -5.53 2.35 -7.27
CA MET A 71 -6.22 2.11 -6.00
C MET A 71 -6.56 0.64 -5.83
N ALA A 72 -6.97 -0.03 -6.91
CA ALA A 72 -7.31 -1.43 -6.89
C ALA A 72 -6.11 -2.33 -6.57
N SER A 73 -4.89 -1.93 -6.93
CA SER A 73 -3.69 -2.69 -6.57
C SER A 73 -3.38 -2.65 -5.08
N ASN A 74 -3.71 -1.55 -4.38
CA ASN A 74 -3.53 -1.42 -2.92
C ASN A 74 -4.74 -1.88 -2.09
N LEU A 75 -5.78 -2.44 -2.74
CA LEU A 75 -6.95 -2.98 -2.03
C LEU A 75 -6.62 -4.14 -1.10
N PRO A 76 -5.77 -5.11 -1.47
CA PRO A 76 -5.46 -6.22 -0.59
C PRO A 76 -4.85 -5.78 0.74
N GLU A 77 -3.95 -4.80 0.72
CA GLU A 77 -3.35 -4.17 1.89
C GLU A 77 -4.43 -3.50 2.73
N ALA A 78 -5.31 -2.73 2.10
CA ALA A 78 -6.40 -2.05 2.79
C ALA A 78 -7.36 -3.03 3.49
N VAL A 79 -7.77 -4.09 2.78
CA VAL A 79 -8.68 -5.10 3.32
C VAL A 79 -7.99 -5.89 4.44
N LEU A 80 -6.76 -6.34 4.24
CA LEU A 80 -6.00 -7.06 5.27
C LEU A 80 -5.86 -6.21 6.54
N ALA A 81 -5.50 -4.93 6.39
CA ALA A 81 -5.34 -4.04 7.52
C ALA A 81 -6.65 -3.82 8.28
N VAL A 82 -7.78 -3.68 7.57
CA VAL A 82 -9.10 -3.58 8.21
C VAL A 82 -9.44 -4.87 8.96
N PHE A 83 -9.23 -6.05 8.37
CA PHE A 83 -9.47 -7.33 9.04
C PHE A 83 -8.65 -7.48 10.32
N MET A 84 -7.36 -7.11 10.28
CA MET A 84 -6.52 -7.07 11.48
C MET A 84 -7.05 -6.05 12.52
N ALA A 85 -7.47 -4.85 12.09
CA ALA A 85 -7.97 -3.83 13.01
C ALA A 85 -9.31 -4.19 13.70
N LEU A 86 -10.09 -5.08 13.09
CA LEU A 86 -11.32 -5.63 13.69
C LEU A 86 -11.01 -6.56 14.88
N SER A 87 -9.85 -7.24 14.89
CA SER A 87 -9.38 -8.00 16.04
C SER A 87 -8.75 -7.06 17.08
N PRO A 88 -9.23 -7.05 18.35
CA PRO A 88 -8.67 -6.19 19.39
C PRO A 88 -7.16 -6.40 19.62
N HIS A 89 -6.67 -7.61 19.39
CA HIS A 89 -5.28 -8.01 19.60
C HIS A 89 -4.34 -7.59 18.47
N LEU A 90 -4.90 -7.25 17.30
CA LEU A 90 -4.13 -6.95 16.09
C LEU A 90 -4.25 -5.49 15.65
N ARG A 91 -4.92 -4.62 16.41
CA ARG A 91 -5.07 -3.19 16.06
C ARG A 91 -3.74 -2.48 15.82
N GLU A 92 -2.77 -2.74 16.69
CA GLU A 92 -1.42 -2.19 16.56
C GLU A 92 -0.67 -2.83 15.39
N VAL A 93 -0.79 -4.16 15.22
CA VAL A 93 -0.23 -4.88 14.06
C VAL A 93 -0.77 -4.30 12.75
N ALA A 94 -2.06 -3.95 12.69
CA ALA A 94 -2.70 -3.37 11.51
C ALA A 94 -2.06 -2.04 11.10
N VAL A 95 -1.90 -1.12 12.07
CA VAL A 95 -1.27 0.20 11.84
C VAL A 95 0.19 0.02 11.41
N LEU A 96 0.95 -0.79 12.13
CA LEU A 96 2.36 -1.05 11.84
C LEU A 96 2.55 -1.71 10.48
N THR A 97 1.66 -2.63 10.09
CA THR A 97 1.70 -3.29 8.77
C THR A 97 1.54 -2.28 7.64
N VAL A 98 0.63 -1.30 7.77
CA VAL A 98 0.43 -0.26 6.75
C VAL A 98 1.63 0.69 6.68
N MET A 99 2.17 1.08 7.84
CA MET A 99 3.38 1.90 7.89
C MET A 99 4.60 1.20 7.30
N LEU A 100 4.76 -0.10 7.57
CA LEU A 100 5.79 -0.95 6.98
C LEU A 100 5.60 -1.17 5.49
N ALA A 101 4.38 -1.37 5.00
CA ALA A 101 4.11 -1.50 3.57
C ALA A 101 4.53 -0.23 2.82
N SER A 102 4.21 0.94 3.38
CA SER A 102 4.73 2.23 2.90
C SER A 102 6.27 2.28 2.95
N ALA A 103 6.87 1.81 4.04
CA ALA A 103 8.33 1.78 4.18
C ALA A 103 9.01 0.88 3.15
N PHE A 104 8.47 -0.31 2.91
CA PHE A 104 8.98 -1.26 1.91
C PHE A 104 8.79 -0.73 0.48
N ASN A 105 7.72 0.01 0.19
CA ASN A 105 7.54 0.69 -1.10
C ASN A 105 8.61 1.77 -1.31
N GLY A 106 8.87 2.60 -0.28
CA GLY A 106 9.94 3.59 -0.31
C GLY A 106 11.33 2.97 -0.46
N LEU A 107 11.63 1.92 0.32
CA LEU A 107 12.89 1.17 0.23
C LEU A 107 13.11 0.61 -1.17
N LEU A 108 12.08 -0.02 -1.76
CA LEU A 108 12.16 -0.56 -3.11
C LEU A 108 12.30 0.52 -4.17
N LEU A 109 11.62 1.66 -4.02
CA LEU A 109 11.81 2.80 -4.93
C LEU A 109 13.27 3.23 -4.96
N GLY A 110 13.89 3.41 -3.78
CA GLY A 110 15.31 3.74 -3.67
C GLY A 110 16.20 2.66 -4.30
N ALA A 111 15.97 1.39 -3.98
CA ALA A 111 16.71 0.26 -4.54
C ALA A 111 16.59 0.18 -6.08
N LEU A 112 15.39 0.44 -6.62
CA LEU A 112 15.12 0.45 -8.05
C LEU A 112 15.90 1.57 -8.74
N VAL A 113 15.87 2.78 -8.19
CA VAL A 113 16.63 3.92 -8.70
C VAL A 113 18.12 3.61 -8.70
N ILE A 114 18.66 3.09 -7.60
CA ILE A 114 20.09 2.70 -7.51
C ILE A 114 20.43 1.65 -8.56
N MET A 115 19.63 0.58 -8.66
CA MET A 115 19.85 -0.51 -9.62
C MET A 115 19.92 -0.01 -11.07
N LEU A 116 19.14 1.02 -11.42
CA LEU A 116 19.08 1.54 -12.79
C LEU A 116 20.09 2.66 -13.05
N THR A 117 20.60 3.32 -12.02
CA THR A 117 21.49 4.49 -12.14
C THR A 117 22.94 4.23 -11.77
N TYR A 118 23.29 3.11 -11.11
CA TYR A 118 24.64 2.86 -10.59
C TYR A 118 25.77 2.89 -11.65
N ARG A 119 25.43 2.69 -12.94
CA ARG A 119 26.39 2.81 -14.06
C ARG A 119 26.41 4.20 -14.73
N GLY A 120 25.91 5.23 -14.06
CA GLY A 120 25.83 6.60 -14.57
C GLY A 120 24.57 6.92 -15.38
N GLY A 121 23.51 6.12 -15.22
CA GLY A 121 22.20 6.35 -15.83
C GLY A 121 21.32 7.33 -15.03
N ARG A 122 20.18 7.74 -15.59
CA ARG A 122 19.10 8.41 -14.86
C ARG A 122 17.79 7.66 -15.10
N VAL A 123 16.92 7.58 -14.10
CA VAL A 123 15.58 7.00 -14.28
C VAL A 123 14.65 8.10 -14.72
N ARG A 124 14.23 8.10 -16.00
CA ARG A 124 13.20 9.05 -16.44
C ARG A 124 11.92 8.81 -15.67
N VAL A 125 11.37 9.88 -15.16
CA VAL A 125 10.10 9.88 -14.46
C VAL A 125 9.02 10.19 -15.49
N PRO A 126 7.96 9.37 -15.59
CA PRO A 126 6.89 9.60 -16.56
C PRO A 126 6.10 10.85 -16.18
N ARG A 127 6.55 12.03 -16.65
CA ARG A 127 5.90 13.32 -16.34
C ARG A 127 4.41 13.25 -16.62
N GLU A 128 3.98 12.72 -17.76
CA GLU A 128 2.57 12.65 -18.13
C GLU A 128 1.72 11.76 -17.19
N ALA A 129 2.31 10.73 -16.59
CA ALA A 129 1.62 9.86 -15.64
C ALA A 129 1.65 10.40 -14.20
N LEU A 130 2.75 11.07 -13.82
CA LEU A 130 2.99 11.53 -12.45
C LEU A 130 2.75 13.03 -12.22
N GLU A 131 2.60 13.85 -13.26
CA GLU A 131 2.34 15.29 -13.13
C GLU A 131 1.05 15.56 -12.35
N HIS A 132 0.03 14.73 -12.56
CA HIS A 132 -1.21 14.77 -11.77
C HIS A 132 -0.99 14.22 -10.36
N ASP A 133 -0.09 13.25 -10.18
CA ASP A 133 0.24 12.72 -8.86
C ASP A 133 1.10 13.70 -8.02
N VAL A 134 1.78 14.68 -8.64
CA VAL A 134 2.54 15.73 -7.92
C VAL A 134 1.65 16.53 -6.96
N GLU A 135 0.38 16.74 -7.30
CA GLU A 135 -0.57 17.44 -6.43
C GLU A 135 -0.87 16.63 -5.17
N VAL A 136 -1.21 15.34 -5.33
CA VAL A 136 -1.48 14.48 -4.18
C VAL A 136 -0.22 14.24 -3.35
N MET A 137 0.97 14.19 -3.96
CA MET A 137 2.25 14.14 -3.21
C MET A 137 2.42 15.39 -2.34
N ARG A 138 2.13 16.60 -2.84
CA ARG A 138 2.23 17.83 -2.03
C ARG A 138 1.31 17.79 -0.82
N VAL A 139 0.06 17.36 -1.03
CA VAL A 139 -0.93 17.22 0.04
C VAL A 139 -0.44 16.19 1.07
N THR A 140 0.07 15.05 0.61
CA THR A 140 0.60 13.99 1.48
C THR A 140 1.79 14.46 2.30
N ILE A 141 2.73 15.21 1.69
CA ILE A 141 3.87 15.81 2.39
C ILE A 141 3.38 16.78 3.48
N ALA A 142 2.42 17.64 3.15
CA ALA A 142 1.88 18.62 4.10
C ALA A 142 1.21 17.92 5.29
N PHE A 143 0.33 16.93 5.06
CA PHE A 143 -0.28 16.16 6.14
C PHE A 143 0.76 15.41 6.97
N SER A 144 1.73 14.75 6.33
CA SER A 144 2.77 14.00 7.04
C SER A 144 3.61 14.92 7.94
N ALA A 145 4.00 16.11 7.45
CA ALA A 145 4.74 17.09 8.24
C ALA A 145 3.90 17.67 9.39
N LEU A 146 2.60 17.95 9.16
CA LEU A 146 1.70 18.45 10.19
C LEU A 146 1.43 17.42 11.29
N ILE A 147 1.21 16.16 10.91
CA ILE A 147 1.01 15.05 11.86
C ILE A 147 2.28 14.79 12.64
N LEU A 148 3.45 14.79 11.99
CA LEU A 148 4.75 14.71 12.66
C LEU A 148 4.90 15.82 13.71
N GLY A 149 4.70 17.08 13.30
CA GLY A 149 4.82 18.22 14.20
C GLY A 149 3.84 18.16 15.37
N ALA A 150 2.57 17.86 15.10
CA ALA A 150 1.54 17.69 16.13
C ALA A 150 1.88 16.53 17.08
N GLY A 151 2.31 15.39 16.55
CA GLY A 151 2.68 14.24 17.35
C GLY A 151 3.90 14.51 18.23
N LEU A 152 4.93 15.18 17.73
CA LEU A 152 6.09 15.59 18.54
C LEU A 152 5.67 16.52 19.69
N ILE A 153 4.84 17.53 19.40
CA ILE A 153 4.30 18.44 20.42
C ILE A 153 3.52 17.64 21.46
N LEU A 154 2.58 16.80 21.03
CA LEU A 154 1.70 16.08 21.92
C LEU A 154 2.43 15.02 22.77
N ASN A 155 3.45 14.35 22.24
CA ASN A 155 4.26 13.40 23.02
C ASN A 155 5.02 14.10 24.15
N VAL A 156 5.52 15.32 23.91
CA VAL A 156 6.19 16.14 24.94
C VAL A 156 5.25 16.49 26.10
N PHE A 157 3.94 16.68 25.83
CA PHE A 157 2.99 17.19 26.84
C PHE A 157 2.01 16.13 27.39
N HIS A 158 1.68 15.07 26.65
CA HIS A 158 0.58 14.15 26.96
C HIS A 158 0.93 12.65 26.84
N GLY A 159 2.19 12.31 26.57
CA GLY A 159 2.78 10.96 26.72
C GLY A 159 2.32 9.86 25.75
N ARG A 160 1.04 9.81 25.32
CA ARG A 160 0.56 8.85 24.31
C ARG A 160 -0.57 9.43 23.45
N PRO A 161 -0.26 10.37 22.55
CA PRO A 161 -1.27 10.93 21.66
C PRO A 161 -1.73 9.92 20.62
N ASN A 162 -3.03 9.89 20.39
CA ASN A 162 -3.60 9.26 19.21
C ASN A 162 -3.90 10.31 18.14
N LEU A 163 -3.94 9.88 16.87
CA LEU A 163 -4.38 10.71 15.78
C LEU A 163 -5.88 11.00 15.93
N PRO A 164 -6.30 12.27 16.06
CA PRO A 164 -7.72 12.62 16.12
C PRO A 164 -8.44 12.19 14.84
N ARG A 165 -9.66 11.67 14.98
CA ARG A 165 -10.45 11.13 13.86
C ARG A 165 -10.78 12.19 12.82
N GLU A 166 -10.84 13.45 13.24
CA GLU A 166 -11.05 14.61 12.38
C GLU A 166 -9.92 14.76 11.35
N ILE A 167 -8.67 14.54 11.76
CA ILE A 167 -7.52 14.61 10.85
C ILE A 167 -7.65 13.54 9.76
N SER A 168 -8.05 12.33 10.14
CA SER A 168 -8.29 11.23 9.21
C SER A 168 -9.41 11.54 8.21
N ALA A 169 -10.50 12.17 8.67
CA ALA A 169 -11.56 12.63 7.79
C ALA A 169 -11.05 13.69 6.80
N PHE A 170 -10.20 14.63 7.25
CA PHE A 170 -9.58 15.63 6.35
C PHE A 170 -8.63 14.99 5.33
N MET A 171 -7.86 13.97 5.71
CA MET A 171 -6.98 13.25 4.78
C MET A 171 -7.79 12.55 3.68
N LEU A 172 -8.85 11.82 4.06
CA LEU A 172 -9.75 11.16 3.11
C LEU A 172 -10.48 12.16 2.21
N ALA A 173 -10.97 13.26 2.78
CA ALA A 173 -11.64 14.32 2.03
C ALA A 173 -10.67 15.00 1.05
N SER A 174 -9.41 15.20 1.44
CA SER A 174 -8.38 15.78 0.57
C SER A 174 -8.03 14.85 -0.59
N TYR A 175 -7.90 13.54 -0.33
CA TYR A 175 -7.68 12.55 -1.40
C TYR A 175 -8.90 12.43 -2.33
N ALA A 176 -10.12 12.42 -1.79
CA ALA A 176 -11.34 12.43 -2.59
C ALA A 176 -11.49 13.72 -3.42
N GLY A 177 -11.09 14.87 -2.85
CA GLY A 177 -11.02 16.15 -3.56
C GLY A 177 -10.05 16.10 -4.73
N TYR A 178 -8.85 15.54 -4.52
CA TYR A 178 -7.89 15.28 -5.59
C TYR A 178 -8.51 14.45 -6.72
N LEU A 179 -9.14 13.31 -6.41
CA LEU A 179 -9.83 12.48 -7.40
C LEU A 179 -10.90 13.25 -8.16
N TYR A 180 -11.69 14.07 -7.45
CA TYR A 180 -12.72 14.89 -8.07
C TYR A 180 -12.15 15.90 -9.07
N PHE A 181 -11.12 16.67 -8.68
CA PHE A 181 -10.52 17.68 -9.56
C PHE A 181 -9.87 17.04 -10.80
N VAL A 182 -9.15 15.93 -10.61
CA VAL A 182 -8.57 15.18 -11.72
C VAL A 182 -9.65 14.63 -12.65
N SER A 183 -10.74 14.10 -12.10
CA SER A 183 -11.87 13.59 -12.91
C SER A 183 -12.50 14.68 -13.77
N LYS A 184 -12.62 15.90 -13.23
CA LYS A 184 -13.21 17.04 -13.92
C LYS A 184 -12.28 17.58 -15.01
N ALA A 185 -10.99 17.69 -14.73
CA ALA A 185 -9.99 18.11 -15.72
C ALA A 185 -9.89 17.13 -16.90
N ALA A 186 -10.08 15.84 -16.66
CA ALA A 186 -10.09 14.82 -17.71
C ALA A 186 -11.40 14.76 -18.52
N GLY A 187 -12.48 15.42 -18.05
CA GLY A 187 -13.80 15.44 -18.69
C GLY A 187 -13.84 16.11 -20.08
N GLU A 188 -12.76 16.80 -20.48
CA GLU A 188 -12.66 17.51 -21.77
C GLU A 188 -11.89 16.73 -22.85
N ARG A 189 -11.16 15.66 -22.50
CA ARG A 189 -10.34 14.88 -23.44
C ARG A 189 -10.71 13.39 -23.44
N GLY A 190 -11.51 13.02 -24.43
CA GLY A 190 -11.59 11.63 -24.93
C GLY A 190 -12.30 10.61 -24.05
N ARG A 191 -13.63 10.56 -24.15
CA ARG A 191 -14.42 9.39 -23.73
C ARG A 191 -14.08 8.20 -24.65
N SER A 192 -13.20 7.30 -24.24
CA SER A 192 -12.98 6.05 -24.97
C SER A 192 -14.13 5.09 -24.65
N ARG A 193 -15.04 4.88 -25.62
CA ARG A 193 -16.00 3.77 -25.59
C ARG A 193 -15.37 2.56 -26.26
N SER A 194 -14.47 1.86 -25.57
CA SER A 194 -13.99 0.55 -26.03
C SER A 194 -14.95 -0.55 -25.55
N SER A 195 -15.57 -1.24 -26.50
CA SER A 195 -16.41 -2.41 -26.26
C SER A 195 -15.54 -3.68 -26.22
N GLU A 196 -15.01 -4.03 -25.04
CA GLU A 196 -14.49 -5.39 -24.81
C GLU A 196 -15.09 -6.01 -23.53
N GLY A 197 -15.59 -7.24 -23.71
CA GLY A 197 -15.69 -8.33 -22.74
C GLY A 197 -16.55 -8.14 -21.49
N GLY A 198 -17.76 -8.71 -21.47
CA GLY A 198 -18.64 -8.85 -20.29
C GLY A 198 -18.08 -9.69 -19.12
N ARG A 199 -16.76 -9.90 -19.04
CA ARG A 199 -16.07 -10.67 -18.00
C ARG A 199 -15.43 -9.82 -16.89
N TRP A 200 -15.46 -8.49 -16.99
CA TRP A 200 -14.94 -7.60 -15.95
C TRP A 200 -15.64 -7.85 -14.60
N ALA A 201 -16.96 -8.04 -14.60
CA ALA A 201 -17.74 -8.25 -13.38
C ALA A 201 -17.36 -9.57 -12.69
N LEU A 202 -17.12 -10.63 -13.47
CA LEU A 202 -16.63 -11.91 -12.96
C LEU A 202 -15.21 -11.77 -12.40
N SER A 203 -14.32 -11.04 -13.10
CA SER A 203 -12.94 -10.83 -12.66
C SER A 203 -12.90 -10.02 -11.36
N LEU A 204 -13.74 -8.98 -11.27
CA LEU A 204 -13.93 -8.18 -10.06
C LEU A 204 -14.44 -9.04 -8.90
N ALA A 205 -15.51 -9.81 -9.12
CA ALA A 205 -16.09 -10.66 -8.09
C ALA A 205 -15.09 -11.71 -7.58
N LEU A 206 -14.38 -12.39 -8.48
CA LEU A 206 -13.36 -13.39 -8.11
C LEU A 206 -12.15 -12.77 -7.41
N GLY A 207 -11.69 -11.60 -7.88
CA GLY A 207 -10.61 -10.85 -7.26
C GLY A 207 -10.95 -10.43 -5.84
N LEU A 208 -12.09 -9.77 -5.65
CA LEU A 208 -12.56 -9.32 -4.34
C LEU A 208 -12.81 -10.49 -3.39
N ALA A 209 -13.44 -11.57 -3.84
CA ALA A 209 -13.67 -12.75 -3.01
C ALA A 209 -12.36 -13.37 -2.53
N GLY A 210 -11.36 -13.49 -3.41
CA GLY A 210 -10.05 -14.02 -3.03
C GLY A 210 -9.28 -13.09 -2.10
N ILE A 211 -9.37 -11.77 -2.28
CA ILE A 211 -8.79 -10.78 -1.36
C ILE A 211 -9.41 -10.89 0.03
N LEU A 212 -10.74 -10.99 0.13
CA LEU A 212 -11.45 -11.12 1.42
C LEU A 212 -11.06 -12.41 2.15
N ILE A 213 -11.03 -13.55 1.45
CA ILE A 213 -10.64 -14.84 2.04
C ILE A 213 -9.17 -14.83 2.43
N SER A 214 -8.30 -14.23 1.62
CA SER A 214 -6.89 -14.08 1.98
C SER A 214 -6.71 -13.23 3.24
N ALA A 215 -7.41 -12.09 3.33
CA ALA A 215 -7.35 -11.21 4.49
C ALA A 215 -7.77 -11.95 5.77
N GLU A 216 -8.84 -12.76 5.71
CA GLU A 216 -9.25 -13.63 6.82
C GLU A 216 -8.09 -14.56 7.23
N LEU A 217 -7.57 -15.37 6.30
CA LEU A 217 -6.51 -16.35 6.59
C LEU A 217 -5.24 -15.73 7.16
N VAL A 218 -4.77 -14.62 6.57
CA VAL A 218 -3.56 -13.91 7.01
C VAL A 218 -3.82 -13.27 8.37
N SER A 219 -4.99 -12.67 8.59
CA SER A 219 -5.33 -12.07 9.89
C SER A 219 -5.47 -13.12 11.00
N SER A 220 -6.08 -14.29 10.74
CA SER A 220 -6.13 -15.37 11.71
C SER A 220 -4.74 -15.92 12.04
N ALA A 221 -3.87 -16.07 11.04
CA ALA A 221 -2.49 -16.49 11.27
C ALA A 221 -1.69 -15.44 12.07
N ALA A 222 -1.91 -14.16 11.80
CA ALA A 222 -1.34 -13.06 12.57
C ALA A 222 -1.80 -13.09 14.03
N GLU A 223 -3.08 -13.32 14.28
CA GLU A 223 -3.63 -13.43 15.63
C GLU A 223 -3.03 -14.61 16.37
N PHE A 224 -2.89 -15.77 15.72
CA PHE A 224 -2.21 -16.92 16.31
C PHE A 224 -0.74 -16.62 16.66
N MET A 225 -0.01 -15.95 15.76
CA MET A 225 1.38 -15.54 16.02
C MET A 225 1.50 -14.63 17.25
N VAL A 226 0.61 -13.65 17.39
CA VAL A 226 0.66 -12.71 18.51
C VAL A 226 0.16 -13.34 19.81
N ARG A 227 -0.97 -14.04 19.78
CA ARG A 227 -1.66 -14.50 21.00
C ARG A 227 -1.14 -15.83 21.53
N GLU A 228 -0.94 -16.81 20.65
CA GLU A 228 -0.61 -18.17 21.06
C GLU A 228 0.90 -18.39 21.10
N LEU A 229 1.64 -17.80 20.14
CA LEU A 229 3.10 -17.88 20.10
C LEU A 229 3.80 -16.74 20.85
N GLY A 230 3.05 -15.72 21.29
CA GLY A 230 3.61 -14.58 22.01
C GLY A 230 4.60 -13.75 21.19
N LEU A 231 4.50 -13.76 19.85
CA LEU A 231 5.35 -12.91 19.02
C LEU A 231 5.06 -11.44 19.30
N HIS A 232 6.13 -10.65 19.37
CA HIS A 232 6.03 -9.21 19.47
C HIS A 232 5.29 -8.63 18.26
N VAL A 233 4.40 -7.67 18.51
CA VAL A 233 3.54 -7.00 17.51
C VAL A 233 4.38 -6.47 16.33
N VAL A 234 5.53 -5.86 16.62
CA VAL A 234 6.49 -5.35 15.62
C VAL A 234 6.98 -6.46 14.70
N VAL A 235 7.34 -7.62 15.25
CA VAL A 235 7.85 -8.76 14.46
C VAL A 235 6.73 -9.33 13.59
N ALA A 236 5.52 -9.51 14.17
CA ALA A 236 4.37 -9.97 13.43
C ALA A 236 4.02 -9.03 12.26
N ALA A 237 3.95 -7.72 12.52
CA ALA A 237 3.69 -6.70 11.49
C ALA A 237 4.77 -6.70 10.41
N THR A 238 6.05 -6.83 10.78
CA THR A 238 7.17 -6.86 9.82
C THR A 238 7.08 -8.07 8.91
N VAL A 239 6.82 -9.26 9.46
CA VAL A 239 6.67 -10.49 8.67
C VAL A 239 5.48 -10.38 7.71
N ILE A 240 4.33 -9.90 8.19
CA ILE A 240 3.11 -9.77 7.39
C ILE A 240 3.29 -8.74 6.28
N ALA A 241 3.77 -7.53 6.60
CA ALA A 241 4.00 -6.47 5.64
C ALA A 241 5.02 -6.90 4.58
N PHE A 242 6.15 -7.49 5.01
CA PHE A 242 7.17 -7.94 4.07
C PHE A 242 6.63 -9.02 3.15
N ALA A 243 5.97 -10.04 3.70
CA ALA A 243 5.43 -11.15 2.92
C ALA A 243 4.34 -10.71 1.93
N GLY A 244 3.47 -9.78 2.33
CA GLY A 244 2.46 -9.18 1.46
C GLY A 244 3.06 -8.39 0.30
N SER A 245 4.19 -7.70 0.53
CA SER A 245 4.86 -6.87 -0.47
C SER A 245 5.75 -7.66 -1.46
N ILE A 246 6.26 -8.85 -1.11
CA ILE A 246 7.17 -9.65 -1.97
C ILE A 246 6.70 -9.75 -3.44
N PRO A 247 5.44 -10.12 -3.74
CA PRO A 247 5.01 -10.34 -5.11
C PRO A 247 5.04 -9.06 -5.95
N GLU A 248 4.57 -7.94 -5.39
CA GLU A 248 4.57 -6.63 -6.04
C GLU A 248 5.99 -6.14 -6.25
N HIS A 249 6.84 -6.29 -5.23
CA HIS A 249 8.23 -5.89 -5.29
C HIS A 249 9.00 -6.63 -6.38
N PHE A 250 8.74 -7.94 -6.50
CA PHE A 250 9.30 -8.75 -7.57
C PHE A 250 8.81 -8.29 -8.96
N LEU A 251 7.52 -8.02 -9.11
CA LEU A 251 6.96 -7.51 -10.37
C LEU A 251 7.56 -6.16 -10.76
N ALA A 252 7.69 -5.23 -9.82
CA ALA A 252 8.29 -3.91 -10.08
C ALA A 252 9.74 -4.04 -10.56
N LEU A 253 10.53 -4.90 -9.91
CA LEU A 253 11.93 -5.14 -10.28
C LEU A 253 12.05 -5.79 -11.67
N VAL A 254 11.23 -6.80 -11.97
CA VAL A 254 11.22 -7.48 -13.27
C VAL A 254 10.74 -6.55 -14.38
N SER A 255 9.71 -5.75 -14.13
CA SER A 255 9.17 -4.79 -15.10
C SER A 255 10.19 -3.71 -15.44
N ALA A 256 10.91 -3.20 -14.44
CA ALA A 256 12.00 -2.26 -14.64
C ALA A 256 13.14 -2.85 -15.49
N LYS A 257 13.53 -4.11 -15.24
CA LYS A 257 14.52 -4.82 -16.07
C LYS A 257 14.08 -5.02 -17.52
N ARG A 258 12.77 -5.03 -17.78
CA ARG A 258 12.17 -5.11 -19.13
C ARG A 258 11.95 -3.75 -19.79
N GLY A 259 12.42 -2.66 -19.19
CA GLY A 259 12.30 -1.30 -19.72
C GLY A 259 11.00 -0.58 -19.35
N HIS A 260 10.13 -1.19 -18.53
CA HIS A 260 8.89 -0.58 -18.04
C HIS A 260 9.08 0.07 -16.66
N VAL A 261 10.14 0.86 -16.51
CA VAL A 261 10.56 1.49 -15.24
C VAL A 261 9.51 2.46 -14.71
N GLU A 262 8.91 3.22 -15.62
CA GLU A 262 7.93 4.27 -15.35
C GLU A 262 6.71 3.76 -14.57
N LEU A 263 6.19 2.60 -14.97
CA LEU A 263 5.05 1.95 -14.31
C LEU A 263 5.41 1.48 -12.90
N GLY A 264 6.63 0.95 -12.70
CA GLY A 264 7.11 0.51 -11.39
C GLY A 264 7.28 1.67 -10.42
N VAL A 265 7.90 2.77 -10.86
CA VAL A 265 8.08 3.98 -10.04
C VAL A 265 6.72 4.57 -9.64
N SER A 266 5.79 4.72 -10.59
CA SER A 266 4.47 5.26 -10.31
C SER A 266 3.70 4.42 -9.29
N ASN A 267 3.73 3.08 -9.40
CA ASN A 267 3.06 2.20 -8.45
C ASN A 267 3.63 2.28 -7.03
N LEU A 268 4.96 2.36 -6.90
CA LEU A 268 5.60 2.46 -5.58
C LEU A 268 5.27 3.78 -4.89
N VAL A 269 5.28 4.88 -5.65
CA VAL A 269 4.96 6.21 -5.14
C VAL A 269 3.47 6.32 -4.77
N SER A 270 2.58 5.82 -5.63
CA SER A 270 1.14 5.83 -5.34
C SER A 270 0.81 4.91 -4.17
N GLY A 271 1.50 3.78 -4.01
CA GLY A 271 1.39 2.90 -2.83
C GLY A 271 1.76 3.62 -1.52
N VAL A 272 2.84 4.40 -1.50
CA VAL A 272 3.21 5.24 -0.34
C VAL A 272 2.12 6.28 -0.05
N VAL A 273 1.67 7.00 -1.07
CA VAL A 273 0.63 8.03 -0.95
C VAL A 273 -0.68 7.43 -0.43
N GLN A 274 -1.14 6.32 -1.00
CA GLN A 274 -2.41 5.69 -0.64
C GLN A 274 -2.34 5.02 0.74
N SER A 275 -1.19 4.45 1.13
CA SER A 275 -0.99 3.95 2.48
C SER A 275 -1.25 5.05 3.52
N VAL A 276 -0.73 6.25 3.29
CA VAL A 276 -0.86 7.37 4.22
C VAL A 276 -2.19 8.12 4.08
N MET A 277 -2.67 8.39 2.87
CA MET A 277 -3.85 9.25 2.63
C MET A 277 -5.18 8.49 2.59
N VAL A 278 -5.15 7.17 2.42
CA VAL A 278 -6.36 6.34 2.27
C VAL A 278 -6.41 5.25 3.33
N ILE A 279 -5.44 4.34 3.35
CA ILE A 279 -5.52 3.15 4.20
C ILE A 279 -5.41 3.52 5.67
N LEU A 280 -4.38 4.28 6.05
CA LEU A 280 -4.14 4.67 7.44
C LEU A 280 -5.30 5.50 8.04
N PRO A 281 -5.92 6.47 7.34
CA PRO A 281 -7.11 7.16 7.80
C PRO A 281 -8.32 6.24 7.94
N LEU A 282 -8.53 5.31 6.99
CA LEU A 282 -9.60 4.31 7.12
C LEU A 282 -9.41 3.43 8.36
N LEU A 283 -8.17 3.02 8.64
CA LEU A 283 -7.85 2.26 9.86
C LEU A 283 -8.15 3.06 11.13
N SER A 284 -7.78 4.33 11.17
CA SER A 284 -7.98 5.18 12.35
C SER A 284 -9.46 5.37 12.72
N ALA A 285 -10.38 5.13 11.77
CA ALA A 285 -11.82 5.14 12.02
C ALA A 285 -12.28 3.89 12.80
N VAL A 286 -11.54 2.78 12.68
CA VAL A 286 -11.87 1.47 13.27
C VAL A 286 -11.02 1.17 14.51
N ALA A 287 -9.77 1.65 14.56
CA ALA A 287 -8.83 1.45 15.65
C ALA A 287 -8.10 2.76 16.00
N PRO A 288 -7.76 3.01 17.28
CA PRO A 288 -6.95 4.17 17.64
C PRO A 288 -5.54 4.04 17.02
N LEU A 289 -5.09 5.10 16.36
CA LEU A 289 -3.76 5.21 15.78
C LEU A 289 -2.89 6.00 16.75
N TYR A 290 -1.98 5.33 17.45
CA TYR A 290 -1.03 5.99 18.35
C TYR A 290 0.13 6.60 17.56
N LEU A 291 0.50 7.83 17.92
CA LEU A 291 1.60 8.57 17.29
C LEU A 291 2.91 8.31 18.05
N ASP A 292 3.32 7.04 18.09
CA ASP A 292 4.61 6.63 18.68
C ASP A 292 5.82 7.07 17.83
N GLY A 293 7.03 6.83 18.36
CA GLY A 293 8.27 7.20 17.70
C GLY A 293 8.41 6.62 16.28
N TYR A 294 7.96 5.38 16.05
CA TYR A 294 8.08 4.74 14.75
C TYR A 294 7.08 5.32 13.74
N VAL A 295 5.82 5.50 14.15
CA VAL A 295 4.78 6.13 13.34
C VAL A 295 5.20 7.55 12.94
N LEU A 296 5.74 8.33 13.87
CA LEU A 296 6.25 9.67 13.59
C LEU A 296 7.46 9.66 12.66
N TYR A 297 8.42 8.77 12.89
CA TYR A 297 9.54 8.58 11.98
C TYR A 297 9.06 8.23 10.57
N GLN A 298 8.06 7.38 10.45
CA GLN A 298 7.53 6.98 9.15
C GLN A 298 6.85 8.14 8.42
N PHE A 299 6.14 9.02 9.12
CA PHE A 299 5.63 10.26 8.52
C PHE A 299 6.77 11.17 8.01
N LEU A 300 7.88 11.26 8.76
CA LEU A 300 9.08 11.99 8.31
C LEU A 300 9.68 11.35 7.05
N ALA A 301 9.91 10.03 7.05
CA ALA A 301 10.49 9.30 5.93
C ALA A 301 9.62 9.42 4.66
N VAL A 302 8.30 9.29 4.80
CA VAL A 302 7.34 9.48 3.70
C VAL A 302 7.40 10.91 3.16
N ALA A 303 7.36 11.92 4.04
CA ALA A 303 7.43 13.32 3.61
C ALA A 303 8.73 13.60 2.85
N SER A 304 9.86 13.11 3.36
CA SER A 304 11.19 13.22 2.75
C SER A 304 11.26 12.55 1.37
N THR A 305 10.78 11.30 1.25
CA THR A 305 10.81 10.56 -0.03
C THR A 305 9.89 11.14 -1.08
N LEU A 306 8.68 11.56 -0.69
CA LEU A 306 7.76 12.22 -1.62
C LEU A 306 8.30 13.59 -2.03
N TRP A 307 8.97 14.32 -1.13
CA TRP A 307 9.60 15.59 -1.48
C TRP A 307 10.73 15.42 -2.51
N VAL A 308 11.64 14.44 -2.31
CA VAL A 308 12.70 14.13 -3.29
C VAL A 308 12.11 13.69 -4.62
N THR A 309 11.16 12.75 -4.60
CA THR A 309 10.48 12.28 -5.82
C THR A 309 9.80 13.43 -6.57
N LYS A 310 9.07 14.29 -5.84
CA LYS A 310 8.39 15.46 -6.40
C LYS A 310 9.39 16.46 -7.00
N LYS A 311 10.52 16.71 -6.33
CA LYS A 311 11.59 17.57 -6.84
C LYS A 311 12.15 17.00 -8.15
N ALA A 312 12.48 15.71 -8.19
CA ALA A 312 12.96 15.03 -9.39
C ALA A 312 11.96 15.11 -10.55
N ILE A 313 10.65 15.00 -10.30
CA ILE A 313 9.61 15.18 -11.34
C ILE A 313 9.62 16.60 -11.91
N VAL A 314 9.67 17.62 -11.04
CA VAL A 314 9.51 19.02 -11.43
C VAL A 314 10.76 19.55 -12.13
N ASP A 315 11.94 19.27 -11.60
CA ASP A 315 13.20 19.87 -12.02
C ASP A 315 13.66 19.29 -13.37
N ASP A 316 14.11 18.03 -13.39
CA ASP A 316 14.76 17.40 -14.54
C ASP A 316 14.01 16.16 -15.06
N SER A 317 12.90 15.80 -14.41
CA SER A 317 12.12 14.57 -14.67
C SER A 317 12.95 13.31 -14.66
N ALA A 318 13.95 13.26 -13.78
CA ALA A 318 14.77 12.08 -13.67
C ALA A 318 15.23 11.86 -12.22
N LEU A 319 15.09 10.62 -11.74
CA LEU A 319 15.69 10.22 -10.47
C LEU A 319 17.15 9.84 -10.66
N THR A 320 18.01 10.36 -9.78
CA THR A 320 19.45 10.12 -9.78
C THR A 320 19.88 9.11 -8.70
N LEU A 321 21.13 8.66 -8.78
CA LEU A 321 21.69 7.67 -7.84
C LEU A 321 21.65 8.17 -6.40
N ASP A 322 22.04 9.42 -6.15
CA ASP A 322 22.05 10.04 -4.83
C ASP A 322 20.63 10.18 -4.25
N GLU A 323 19.65 10.52 -5.07
CA GLU A 323 18.24 10.53 -4.66
C GLU A 323 17.73 9.14 -4.31
N GLY A 324 18.11 8.12 -5.10
CA GLY A 324 17.81 6.71 -4.81
C GLY A 324 18.42 6.24 -3.49
N VAL A 325 19.69 6.57 -3.24
CA VAL A 325 20.38 6.27 -1.97
C VAL A 325 19.69 6.97 -0.80
N TYR A 326 19.34 8.25 -0.94
CA TYR A 326 18.62 8.98 0.10
C TYR A 326 17.28 8.33 0.44
N ILE A 327 16.45 8.04 -0.57
CA ILE A 327 15.14 7.40 -0.40
C ILE A 327 15.28 6.03 0.29
N MET A 328 16.25 5.22 -0.15
CA MET A 328 16.52 3.91 0.44
C MET A 328 16.96 4.03 1.90
N MET A 329 17.89 4.94 2.20
CA MET A 329 18.42 5.12 3.56
C MET A 329 17.36 5.67 4.53
N ALA A 330 16.50 6.59 4.09
CA ALA A 330 15.41 7.12 4.92
C ALA A 330 14.47 6.01 5.41
N HIS A 331 14.19 5.01 4.58
CA HIS A 331 13.32 3.90 4.95
C HIS A 331 14.05 2.78 5.68
N LEU A 332 15.28 2.48 5.25
CA LEU A 332 16.11 1.48 5.91
C LEU A 332 16.39 1.86 7.36
N LEU A 333 16.65 3.14 7.64
CA LEU A 333 16.90 3.61 8.99
C LEU A 333 15.65 3.46 9.88
N GLY A 334 14.45 3.70 9.35
CA GLY A 334 13.20 3.45 10.08
C GLY A 334 13.00 1.98 10.43
N ILE A 335 13.32 1.08 9.50
CA ILE A 335 13.25 -0.37 9.73
C ILE A 335 14.31 -0.83 10.75
N VAL A 336 15.54 -0.33 10.65
CA VAL A 336 16.64 -0.67 11.56
C VAL A 336 16.36 -0.17 12.97
N LEU A 337 15.84 1.04 13.10
CA LEU A 337 15.49 1.65 14.39
C LEU A 337 14.08 1.26 14.85
N PHE A 338 13.40 0.32 14.20
CA PHE A 338 12.00 0.06 14.47
C PHE A 338 11.80 -0.41 15.91
N ASP A 339 12.62 -1.34 16.40
CA ASP A 339 12.51 -1.79 17.78
C ASP A 339 12.65 -0.58 18.73
N GLU A 340 13.76 0.16 18.64
CA GLU A 340 14.01 1.35 19.48
C GLU A 340 12.92 2.42 19.39
N LEU A 341 12.43 2.70 18.19
CA LEU A 341 11.37 3.70 17.94
C LEU A 341 10.00 3.23 18.44
N SER A 342 9.74 1.92 18.46
CA SER A 342 8.50 1.35 19.00
C SER A 342 8.46 1.37 20.53
N TRP A 343 9.62 1.37 21.19
CA TRP A 343 9.73 1.57 22.65
C TRP A 343 9.58 3.04 23.06
N LEU A 344 9.81 3.98 22.15
CA LEU A 344 9.64 5.41 22.38
C LEU A 344 8.15 5.77 22.32
N MET A 345 7.49 5.56 23.46
CA MET A 345 6.17 6.09 23.80
C MET A 345 6.29 7.46 24.45
#